data_AF-A0A317UWF9-F1
#
_entry.id   AF-A0A317UWF9-F1
#
_cell.length_a   1.000
_cell.length_b   1.000
_cell.length_c   1.000
_cell.angle_alpha   90.00
_cell.angle_beta   90.00
_cell.angle_gamma   90.00
#
_symmetry.space_group_name_H-M   'P 1'
#
loop_
_entity.id
_entity.type
_entity.pdbx_description
1 polymer ?
#
loop_
_entity_poly.entity_id
_entity_poly.type
_entity_poly.pdbx_seq_one_letter_code
_entity_poly.pdbx_strand_id
1 'polypeptide(L)'
;MHTIPTEILIRIYGDLPVPDVLHLSATCHRLRQVLDEHTPTIYKRLRRQIKCERHARAVLADQGILPLNSPSVTIRHLLQLQRNFRVVEKAIVVFDREVTANIHISNPSFNNKFYGGKPRPLHLTPTERHRFIRSYYQVWSLLLLDRPSREHRLRTTLLKDLYLIYEMCDFWEPFDDEMDFPSLDEKRSELIDQVFDYSRYLYYHIHEQDYMGISGADVELQTRGHAAIWDHCQPDFKRIVCWEWCDPDKKPVREEEVWENTTDEE
;
A
#
# COMPACT_ATOMS: atom_id res chain seq x y z
N MET A 1 26.28 38.07 11.86
CA MET A 1 25.90 36.89 11.05
C MET A 1 24.39 36.91 10.88
N HIS A 2 23.89 37.01 9.65
CA HIS A 2 22.44 36.98 9.41
C HIS A 2 21.94 35.54 9.54
N THR A 3 21.02 35.32 10.47
CA THR A 3 20.35 34.03 10.65
C THR A 3 19.27 33.89 9.57
N ILE A 4 19.26 32.76 8.85
CA ILE A 4 18.20 32.44 7.87
C ILE A 4 16.84 32.50 8.56
N PRO A 5 15.82 33.24 8.08
CA PRO A 5 14.51 33.30 8.74
C PRO A 5 13.83 31.93 8.93
N THR A 6 13.05 31.78 10.00
CA THR A 6 12.39 30.50 10.33
C THR A 6 11.42 30.04 9.24
N GLU A 7 10.75 30.97 8.58
CA GLU A 7 9.82 30.72 7.48
C GLU A 7 10.53 30.07 6.28
N ILE A 8 11.76 30.48 6.02
CA ILE A 8 12.61 29.90 4.97
C ILE A 8 13.00 28.48 5.36
N LEU A 9 13.34 28.23 6.62
CA LEU A 9 13.66 26.89 7.13
C LEU A 9 12.45 25.94 7.06
N ILE A 10 11.25 26.40 7.44
CA ILE A 10 10.00 25.64 7.30
C ILE A 10 9.75 25.28 5.83
N ARG A 11 10.03 26.21 4.90
CA ARG A 11 9.89 25.94 3.46
C ARG A 11 10.89 24.90 2.98
N ILE A 12 12.17 25.04 3.34
CA ILE A 12 13.22 24.06 3.02
C ILE A 12 12.81 22.68 3.53
N TYR A 13 12.40 22.57 4.80
CA TYR A 13 11.93 21.29 5.34
C TYR A 13 10.74 20.73 4.56
N GLY A 14 9.77 21.55 4.18
CA GLY A 14 8.59 21.09 3.44
C GLY A 14 8.86 20.60 2.02
N ASP A 15 10.00 20.99 1.44
CA ASP A 15 10.41 20.65 0.07
C ASP A 15 11.40 19.47 0.03
N LEU A 16 11.86 18.98 1.19
CA LEU A 16 12.78 17.84 1.32
C LEU A 16 12.03 16.51 1.56
N PRO A 17 12.58 15.37 1.14
CA PRO A 17 12.13 14.05 1.58
C PRO A 17 12.25 13.87 3.10
N VAL A 18 11.43 13.00 3.68
CA VAL A 18 11.45 12.73 5.14
C VAL A 18 12.85 12.35 5.68
N PRO A 19 13.66 11.49 5.04
CA PRO A 19 15.02 11.21 5.51
C PRO A 19 15.87 12.48 5.63
N ASP A 20 15.78 13.36 4.63
CA ASP A 20 16.60 14.57 4.55
C ASP A 20 16.16 15.64 5.54
N VAL A 21 14.86 15.73 5.82
CA VAL A 21 14.34 16.53 6.94
C VAL A 21 14.96 16.09 8.26
N LEU A 22 14.96 14.79 8.52
CA LEU A 22 15.51 14.23 9.75
C LEU A 22 17.02 14.47 9.84
N HIS A 23 17.77 14.24 8.76
CA HIS A 23 19.20 14.54 8.70
C HIS A 23 19.50 16.03 8.89
N LEU A 24 18.78 16.92 8.21
CA LEU A 24 18.97 18.37 8.33
C LEU A 24 18.74 18.83 9.77
N SER A 25 17.70 18.32 10.42
CA SER A 25 17.39 18.63 11.81
C SER A 25 18.46 18.15 12.80
N ALA A 26 19.20 17.10 12.45
CA ALA A 26 20.26 16.56 13.28
C ALA A 26 21.57 17.38 13.21
N THR A 27 21.70 18.30 12.26
CA THR A 27 22.97 19.04 12.05
C THR A 27 23.23 20.13 13.09
N CYS A 28 22.20 20.78 13.65
CA CYS A 28 22.36 21.74 14.75
C CYS A 28 21.09 21.95 15.59
N HIS A 29 21.26 22.45 16.81
CA HIS A 29 20.15 22.68 17.76
C HIS A 29 19.06 23.58 17.18
N ARG A 30 19.44 24.65 16.47
CA ARG A 30 18.49 25.59 15.87
C ARG A 30 17.58 24.91 14.87
N LEU A 31 18.13 24.07 13.99
CA LEU A 31 17.36 23.36 12.97
C LEU A 31 16.44 22.31 13.60
N ARG A 32 16.92 21.61 14.63
CA ARG A 32 16.10 20.70 15.44
C ARG A 32 14.92 21.41 16.09
N GLN A 33 15.17 22.55 16.72
CA GLN A 33 14.14 23.35 17.39
C GLN A 33 13.07 23.82 16.40
N VAL A 34 13.48 24.32 15.22
CA VAL A 34 12.53 24.72 14.16
C VAL A 34 11.67 23.54 13.71
N LEU A 35 12.26 22.35 13.54
CA LEU A 35 11.48 21.17 13.19
C LEU A 35 10.49 20.83 14.30
N ASP A 36 10.90 20.84 15.56
CA ASP A 36 10.08 20.45 16.70
C ASP A 36 8.88 21.40 16.89
N GLU A 37 9.14 22.70 16.92
CA GLU A 37 8.13 23.74 17.10
C GLU A 37 7.15 23.85 15.92
N HIS A 38 7.59 23.50 14.71
CA HIS A 38 6.80 23.65 13.48
C HIS A 38 6.47 22.33 12.77
N THR A 39 6.58 21.18 13.45
CA THR A 39 6.34 19.87 12.83
C THR A 39 4.97 19.79 12.14
N PRO A 40 3.84 20.23 12.73
CA PRO A 40 2.53 20.14 12.06
C PRO A 40 2.49 20.89 10.71
N THR A 41 3.09 22.08 10.66
CA THR A 41 3.16 22.91 9.44
C THR A 41 4.06 22.28 8.39
N ILE A 42 5.23 21.80 8.81
CA ILE A 42 6.19 21.11 7.93
C ILE A 42 5.55 19.82 7.38
N TYR A 43 4.92 19.03 8.25
CA TYR A 43 4.27 17.77 7.88
C TYR A 43 3.16 17.96 6.83
N LYS A 44 2.37 19.03 6.91
CA LYS A 44 1.35 19.34 5.91
C LYS A 44 1.91 19.45 4.48
N ARG A 45 3.19 19.82 4.34
CA ARG A 45 3.91 19.84 3.06
C ARG A 45 4.52 18.47 2.75
N LEU A 46 5.18 17.87 3.73
CA LEU A 46 5.83 16.56 3.60
C LEU A 46 4.88 15.42 3.24
N ARG A 47 3.63 15.45 3.72
CA ARG A 47 2.67 14.35 3.48
C ARG A 47 2.48 14.01 2.00
N ARG A 48 2.70 14.96 1.09
CA ARG A 48 2.63 14.75 -0.37
C ARG A 48 3.79 13.92 -0.91
N GLN A 49 4.91 13.88 -0.20
CA GLN A 49 6.11 13.14 -0.58
C GLN A 49 6.14 11.74 0.05
N ILE A 50 5.31 11.50 1.08
CA ILE A 50 5.20 10.20 1.74
C ILE A 50 4.36 9.27 0.85
N LYS A 51 4.98 8.18 0.38
CA LYS A 51 4.29 7.18 -0.43
C LYS A 51 3.17 6.53 0.39
N CYS A 52 1.96 6.52 -0.18
CA CYS A 52 0.75 5.98 0.44
C CYS A 52 0.52 6.51 1.87
N GLU A 53 0.70 7.82 2.07
CA GLU A 53 0.70 8.48 3.39
C GLU A 53 -0.47 8.08 4.29
N ARG A 54 -1.69 8.00 3.74
CA ARG A 54 -2.89 7.59 4.48
C ARG A 54 -2.72 6.20 5.13
N HIS A 55 -2.14 5.25 4.40
CA HIS A 55 -1.91 3.88 4.89
C HIS A 55 -0.71 3.82 5.84
N ALA A 56 0.35 4.59 5.57
CA ALA A 56 1.48 4.71 6.50
C ALA A 56 1.04 5.27 7.86
N ARG A 57 0.11 6.25 7.86
CA ARG A 57 -0.53 6.77 9.08
C ARG A 57 -1.43 5.77 9.77
N ALA A 58 -2.14 4.92 9.02
CA ALA A 58 -2.96 3.85 9.60
C ALA A 58 -2.09 2.90 10.42
N VAL A 59 -0.93 2.49 9.88
CA VAL A 59 0.03 1.67 10.62
C VAL A 59 0.50 2.36 11.90
N LEU A 60 0.83 3.66 11.87
CA LEU A 60 1.18 4.39 13.11
C LEU A 60 0.05 4.39 14.15
N ALA A 61 -1.20 4.50 13.70
CA ALA A 61 -2.35 4.49 14.58
C ALA A 61 -2.56 3.13 15.23
N ASP A 62 -2.43 2.07 14.44
CA ASP A 62 -2.63 0.70 14.91
C ASP A 62 -1.43 0.21 15.75
N GLN A 63 -0.26 0.82 15.60
CA GLN A 63 0.88 0.69 16.53
C GLN A 63 0.63 1.38 17.89
N GLY A 64 -0.48 2.09 18.06
CA GLY A 64 -0.79 2.86 19.28
C GLY A 64 0.02 4.15 19.44
N ILE A 65 0.68 4.62 18.38
CA ILE A 65 1.61 5.77 18.44
C ILE A 65 0.88 7.08 18.18
N LEU A 66 -0.06 7.13 17.22
CA LEU A 66 -0.72 8.37 16.82
C LEU A 66 -2.16 8.11 16.34
N PRO A 67 -3.20 8.75 16.92
CA PRO A 67 -4.55 8.62 16.38
C PRO A 67 -4.61 9.02 14.90
N LEU A 68 -5.33 8.24 14.08
CA LEU A 68 -5.33 8.34 12.61
C LEU A 68 -5.53 9.79 12.11
N ASN A 69 -6.48 10.52 12.71
CA ASN A 69 -6.86 11.88 12.33
C ASN A 69 -6.21 12.97 13.19
N SER A 70 -5.20 12.63 13.99
CA SER A 70 -4.53 13.62 14.84
C SER A 70 -3.77 14.65 13.98
N PRO A 71 -4.04 15.96 14.17
CA PRO A 71 -3.28 17.01 13.50
C PRO A 71 -1.87 17.20 14.10
N SER A 72 -1.61 16.66 15.30
CA SER A 72 -0.34 16.82 16.02
C SER A 72 0.66 15.72 15.63
N VAL A 73 1.36 15.93 14.52
CA VAL A 73 2.55 15.13 14.18
C VAL A 73 3.75 15.71 14.91
N THR A 74 4.55 14.84 15.55
CA THR A 74 5.79 15.19 16.24
C THR A 74 6.99 14.61 15.48
N ILE A 75 8.21 15.03 15.81
CA ILE A 75 9.44 14.45 15.24
C ILE A 75 9.48 12.93 15.45
N ARG A 76 9.00 12.43 16.61
CA ARG A 76 8.95 11.00 16.90
C ARG A 76 8.08 10.26 15.88
N HIS A 77 6.96 10.85 15.45
CA HIS A 77 6.09 10.25 14.44
C HIS A 77 6.77 10.25 13.06
N LEU A 78 7.52 11.30 12.70
CA LEU A 78 8.30 11.33 11.46
C LEU A 78 9.40 10.25 11.43
N LEU A 79 10.10 10.07 12.56
CA LEU A 79 11.08 8.99 12.72
C LEU A 79 10.43 7.62 12.54
N GLN A 80 9.25 7.41 13.11
CA GLN A 80 8.55 6.13 12.97
C GLN A 80 8.04 5.90 11.54
N LEU A 81 7.51 6.93 10.87
CA LEU A 81 7.15 6.83 9.44
C LEU A 81 8.35 6.42 8.59
N GLN A 82 9.52 7.01 8.85
CA GLN A 82 10.75 6.66 8.17
C GLN A 82 11.18 5.22 8.44
N ARG A 83 11.04 4.73 9.68
CA ARG A 83 11.33 3.35 10.05
C ARG A 83 10.39 2.37 9.35
N ASN A 84 9.08 2.64 9.42
CA ASN A 84 8.07 1.83 8.76
C ASN A 84 8.32 1.79 7.24
N PHE A 85 8.66 2.93 6.61
CA PHE A 85 8.99 2.94 5.19
C PHE A 85 10.23 2.11 4.85
N ARG A 86 11.28 2.11 5.68
CA ARG A 86 12.45 1.24 5.47
C ARG A 86 12.11 -0.25 5.50
N VAL A 87 11.15 -0.67 6.33
CA VAL A 87 10.64 -2.05 6.31
C VAL A 87 10.02 -2.35 4.94
N VAL A 88 9.14 -1.46 4.45
CA VAL A 88 8.53 -1.62 3.13
C VAL A 88 9.58 -1.63 2.01
N GLU A 89 10.62 -0.79 2.09
CA GLU A 89 11.70 -0.81 1.10
C GLU A 89 12.46 -2.14 1.08
N LYS A 90 12.73 -2.74 2.24
CA LYS A 90 13.32 -4.09 2.31
C LYS A 90 12.40 -5.13 1.69
N ALA A 91 11.11 -5.09 2.04
CA ALA A 91 10.09 -5.98 1.50
C ALA A 91 10.00 -5.90 -0.03
N ILE A 92 10.10 -4.69 -0.61
CA ILE A 92 10.13 -4.51 -2.08
C ILE A 92 11.37 -5.15 -2.69
N VAL A 93 12.55 -5.02 -2.07
CA VAL A 93 13.78 -5.65 -2.59
C VAL A 93 13.63 -7.17 -2.66
N VAL A 94 13.00 -7.77 -1.64
CA VAL A 94 12.72 -9.21 -1.63
C VAL A 94 11.66 -9.57 -2.68
N PHE A 95 10.57 -8.81 -2.76
CA PHE A 95 9.53 -9.02 -3.76
C PHE A 95 10.06 -8.93 -5.20
N ASP A 96 10.93 -7.96 -5.49
CA ASP A 96 11.58 -7.82 -6.79
C ASP A 96 12.45 -9.04 -7.13
N ARG A 97 13.21 -9.54 -6.15
CA ARG A 97 14.08 -10.71 -6.31
C ARG A 97 13.30 -12.01 -6.48
N GLU A 98 12.25 -12.22 -5.71
CA GLU A 98 11.60 -13.53 -5.56
C GLU A 98 10.33 -13.66 -6.39
N VAL A 99 9.61 -12.56 -6.59
CA VAL A 99 8.34 -12.54 -7.33
C VAL A 99 8.55 -11.90 -8.69
N THR A 100 8.96 -10.62 -8.74
CA THR A 100 9.05 -9.86 -10.01
C THR A 100 10.00 -10.52 -11.02
N ALA A 101 11.17 -10.99 -10.58
CA ALA A 101 12.14 -11.66 -11.45
C ALA A 101 11.62 -12.95 -12.10
N ASN A 102 10.56 -13.56 -11.53
CA ASN A 102 9.94 -14.77 -12.06
C ASN A 102 8.74 -14.50 -12.97
N ILE A 103 8.31 -13.24 -13.11
CA ILE A 103 7.23 -12.84 -14.01
C ILE A 103 7.79 -12.77 -15.43
N HIS A 104 7.33 -13.70 -16.27
CA HIS A 104 7.66 -13.74 -17.68
C HIS A 104 6.39 -13.38 -18.45
N ILE A 105 6.48 -12.45 -19.40
CA ILE A 105 5.36 -12.12 -20.29
C ILE A 105 5.80 -12.53 -21.69
N SER A 106 5.39 -13.73 -22.08
CA SER A 106 5.79 -14.35 -23.34
C SER A 106 5.16 -13.67 -24.56
N ASN A 107 4.06 -12.93 -24.37
CA ASN A 107 3.30 -12.31 -25.44
C ASN A 107 3.79 -10.87 -25.74
N PRO A 108 4.36 -10.61 -26.94
CA PRO A 108 4.88 -9.29 -27.32
C PRO A 108 3.84 -8.16 -27.30
N SER A 109 2.54 -8.47 -27.46
CA SER A 109 1.49 -7.46 -27.46
C SER A 109 1.34 -6.77 -26.10
N PHE A 110 1.52 -7.51 -25.00
CA PHE A 110 1.49 -6.98 -23.65
C PHE A 110 2.69 -6.07 -23.37
N ASN A 111 3.89 -6.50 -23.80
CA ASN A 111 5.09 -5.66 -23.70
C ASN A 111 4.94 -4.33 -24.44
N ASN A 112 4.35 -4.35 -25.64
CA ASN A 112 4.04 -3.12 -26.38
C ASN A 112 3.03 -2.23 -25.66
N LYS A 113 1.95 -2.82 -25.12
CA LYS A 113 0.85 -2.05 -24.52
C LYS A 113 1.20 -1.46 -23.15
N PHE A 114 1.91 -2.20 -22.30
CA PHE A 114 2.10 -1.83 -20.89
C PHE A 114 3.54 -1.45 -20.54
N TYR A 115 4.53 -1.91 -21.33
CA TYR A 115 5.95 -1.73 -21.03
C TYR A 115 6.71 -1.02 -22.17
N GLY A 116 5.98 -0.29 -23.03
CA GLY A 116 6.57 0.55 -24.08
C GLY A 116 7.37 -0.23 -25.14
N GLY A 117 6.99 -1.50 -25.38
CA GLY A 117 7.64 -2.40 -26.32
C GLY A 117 8.97 -2.98 -25.84
N LYS A 118 9.35 -2.72 -24.59
CA LYS A 118 10.47 -3.36 -23.93
C LYS A 118 9.98 -4.57 -23.14
N PRO A 119 10.85 -5.55 -22.88
CA PRO A 119 10.56 -6.57 -21.89
C PRO A 119 10.18 -5.92 -20.56
N ARG A 120 9.28 -6.58 -19.83
CA ARG A 120 8.91 -6.18 -18.47
C ARG A 120 10.18 -5.95 -17.61
N PRO A 121 10.27 -4.84 -16.84
CA PRO A 121 11.38 -4.62 -15.92
C PRO A 121 11.46 -5.70 -14.83
N LEU A 122 12.68 -6.01 -14.37
CA LEU A 122 12.91 -6.93 -13.24
C LEU A 122 12.60 -6.31 -11.86
N HIS A 123 11.98 -5.13 -11.85
CA HIS A 123 11.57 -4.41 -10.65
C HIS A 123 10.17 -3.85 -10.86
N LEU A 124 9.45 -3.63 -9.77
CA LEU A 124 8.14 -2.97 -9.81
C LEU A 124 8.21 -1.62 -10.54
N THR A 125 7.29 -1.40 -11.49
CA THR A 125 7.09 -0.08 -12.09
C THR A 125 6.63 0.93 -11.03
N PRO A 126 6.64 2.26 -11.29
CA PRO A 126 6.17 3.24 -10.31
C PRO A 126 4.75 2.98 -9.79
N THR A 127 3.83 2.55 -10.66
CA THR A 127 2.43 2.23 -10.37
C THR A 127 2.30 0.90 -9.62
N GLU A 128 3.02 -0.14 -10.04
CA GLU A 128 3.06 -1.43 -9.33
C GLU A 128 3.66 -1.26 -7.92
N ARG A 129 4.71 -0.44 -7.79
CA ARG A 129 5.34 -0.10 -6.51
C ARG A 129 4.38 0.64 -5.60
N HIS A 130 3.54 1.53 -6.14
CA HIS A 130 2.50 2.20 -5.36
C HIS A 130 1.50 1.17 -4.79
N ARG A 131 0.96 0.29 -5.63
CA ARG A 131 0.01 -0.76 -5.21
C ARG A 131 0.63 -1.70 -4.19
N PHE A 132 1.91 -2.06 -4.36
CA PHE A 132 2.66 -2.83 -3.37
C PHE A 132 2.73 -2.10 -2.02
N ILE A 133 3.19 -0.84 -1.99
CA ILE A 133 3.33 -0.09 -0.73
C ILE A 133 1.98 0.07 -0.02
N ARG A 134 0.91 0.38 -0.78
CA ARG A 134 -0.46 0.51 -0.28
C ARG A 134 -0.94 -0.79 0.39
N SER A 135 -0.92 -1.90 -0.35
CA SER A 135 -1.39 -3.20 0.12
C SER A 135 -0.55 -3.74 1.28
N TYR A 136 0.78 -3.58 1.22
CA TYR A 136 1.67 -4.00 2.30
C TYR A 136 1.39 -3.25 3.60
N TYR A 137 1.14 -1.93 3.56
CA TYR A 137 0.71 -1.19 4.74
C TYR A 137 -0.67 -1.62 5.24
N GLN A 138 -1.62 -1.96 4.36
CA GLN A 138 -2.94 -2.45 4.77
C GLN A 138 -2.84 -3.79 5.49
N VAL A 139 -2.08 -4.76 4.96
CA VAL A 139 -1.84 -6.05 5.63
C VAL A 139 -1.16 -5.84 6.97
N TRP A 140 -0.10 -5.01 7.03
CA TRP A 140 0.59 -4.70 8.27
C TRP A 140 -0.35 -4.09 9.32
N SER A 141 -1.16 -3.09 8.94
CA SER A 141 -2.18 -2.48 9.78
C SER A 141 -3.17 -3.52 10.34
N LEU A 142 -3.70 -4.41 9.50
CA LEU A 142 -4.63 -5.46 9.92
C LEU A 142 -4.00 -6.47 10.89
N LEU A 143 -2.71 -6.78 10.71
CA LEU A 143 -1.95 -7.65 11.61
C LEU A 143 -1.62 -7.00 12.96
N LEU A 144 -1.73 -5.68 13.09
CA LEU A 144 -1.58 -5.00 14.38
C LEU A 144 -2.90 -4.99 15.18
N LEU A 145 -4.04 -5.05 14.49
CA LEU A 145 -5.36 -5.00 15.11
C LEU A 145 -5.74 -6.29 15.83
N ASP A 146 -6.62 -6.15 16.82
CA ASP A 146 -7.40 -7.24 17.38
C ASP A 146 -8.51 -7.66 16.41
N ARG A 147 -9.06 -8.86 16.60
CA ARG A 147 -10.04 -9.45 15.67
C ARG A 147 -11.29 -8.57 15.46
N PRO A 148 -11.98 -8.05 16.49
CA PRO A 148 -13.11 -7.13 16.29
C PRO A 148 -12.78 -5.89 15.46
N SER A 149 -11.64 -5.23 15.72
CA SER A 149 -11.21 -4.06 14.95
C SER A 149 -10.85 -4.41 13.51
N ARG A 150 -10.27 -5.59 13.29
CA ARG A 150 -9.97 -6.14 11.96
C ARG A 150 -11.25 -6.36 11.16
N GLU A 151 -12.24 -7.04 11.74
CA GLU A 151 -13.55 -7.27 11.12
C GLU A 151 -14.25 -5.95 10.77
N HIS A 152 -14.21 -4.96 11.66
CA HIS A 152 -14.76 -3.63 11.38
C HIS A 152 -14.03 -2.96 10.20
N ARG A 153 -12.69 -3.06 10.15
CA ARG A 153 -11.89 -2.50 9.07
C ARG A 153 -12.24 -3.15 7.73
N LEU A 154 -12.31 -4.48 7.67
CA LEU A 154 -12.66 -5.21 6.46
C LEU A 154 -14.03 -4.77 5.91
N ARG A 155 -15.02 -4.54 6.78
CA ARG A 155 -16.36 -4.07 6.38
C ARG A 155 -16.42 -2.70 5.72
N THR A 156 -15.39 -1.89 5.92
CA THR A 156 -15.28 -0.55 5.33
C THR A 156 -14.27 -0.49 4.19
N THR A 157 -13.68 -1.63 3.85
CA THR A 157 -12.67 -1.76 2.80
C THR A 157 -13.38 -2.10 1.48
N LEU A 158 -12.98 -1.43 0.40
CA LEU A 158 -13.54 -1.68 -0.93
C LEU A 158 -13.17 -3.08 -1.42
N LEU A 159 -14.01 -3.65 -2.27
CA LEU A 159 -13.78 -4.98 -2.83
C LEU A 159 -12.41 -5.07 -3.54
N LYS A 160 -12.03 -4.07 -4.35
CA LYS A 160 -10.69 -3.96 -4.96
C LYS A 160 -9.57 -4.09 -3.92
N ASP A 161 -9.67 -3.36 -2.81
CA ASP A 161 -8.66 -3.37 -1.76
C ASP A 161 -8.60 -4.73 -1.05
N LEU A 162 -9.73 -5.43 -0.90
CA LEU A 162 -9.76 -6.77 -0.32
C LEU A 162 -8.98 -7.79 -1.18
N TYR A 163 -9.08 -7.72 -2.52
CA TYR A 163 -8.26 -8.55 -3.41
C TYR A 163 -6.76 -8.24 -3.25
N LEU A 164 -6.39 -6.96 -3.22
CA LEU A 164 -5.00 -6.54 -2.99
C LEU A 164 -4.46 -7.03 -1.64
N ILE A 165 -5.27 -6.93 -0.58
CA ILE A 165 -4.92 -7.42 0.75
C ILE A 165 -4.77 -8.93 0.74
N TYR A 166 -5.72 -9.66 0.14
CA TYR A 166 -5.70 -11.12 0.07
C TYR A 166 -4.42 -11.63 -0.58
N GLU A 167 -4.10 -11.14 -1.78
CA GLU A 167 -2.87 -11.55 -2.47
C GLU A 167 -1.61 -11.14 -1.70
N MET A 168 -1.60 -9.97 -1.05
CA MET A 168 -0.45 -9.51 -0.28
C MET A 168 -0.27 -10.28 1.04
N CYS A 169 -1.30 -10.94 1.57
CA CYS A 169 -1.17 -11.79 2.76
C CYS A 169 -0.31 -13.04 2.50
N ASP A 170 -0.23 -13.51 1.26
CA ASP A 170 0.62 -14.63 0.86
C ASP A 170 2.11 -14.25 0.75
N PHE A 171 2.45 -12.96 0.84
CA PHE A 171 3.83 -12.50 0.85
C PHE A 171 4.42 -12.57 2.26
N TRP A 172 5.38 -13.48 2.45
CA TRP A 172 5.82 -13.93 3.79
C TRP A 172 6.82 -13.01 4.51
N GLU A 173 7.27 -11.92 3.91
CA GLU A 173 8.28 -11.06 4.53
C GLU A 173 7.82 -10.48 5.88
N PRO A 174 8.67 -10.53 6.92
CA PRO A 174 8.33 -10.02 8.24
C PRO A 174 8.21 -8.49 8.24
N PHE A 175 7.25 -7.98 9.02
CA PHE A 175 6.99 -6.54 9.15
C PHE A 175 7.87 -5.86 10.20
N ASP A 176 8.49 -6.65 11.07
CA ASP A 176 9.43 -6.18 12.08
C ASP A 176 10.35 -7.34 12.49
N ASP A 177 11.59 -7.02 12.85
CA ASP A 177 12.56 -7.98 13.37
C ASP A 177 12.17 -8.45 14.80
N GLU A 178 11.23 -7.75 15.46
CA GLU A 178 10.80 -7.97 16.86
C GLU A 178 9.51 -8.79 17.04
N MET A 179 8.87 -9.29 15.97
CA MET A 179 7.66 -10.12 16.11
C MET A 179 8.02 -11.60 16.36
N ASP A 180 7.48 -12.20 17.44
CA ASP A 180 7.64 -13.62 17.73
C ASP A 180 7.02 -14.49 16.61
N PHE A 181 7.90 -15.14 15.84
CA PHE A 181 7.59 -15.88 14.61
C PHE A 181 6.43 -16.89 14.69
N PRO A 182 6.26 -17.70 15.75
CA PRO A 182 5.14 -18.65 15.81
C PRO A 182 3.77 -17.97 15.85
N SER A 183 3.69 -16.78 16.48
CA SER A 183 2.43 -16.04 16.63
C SER A 183 2.03 -15.28 15.35
N LEU A 184 3.01 -14.91 14.54
CA LEU A 184 2.78 -14.15 13.30
C LEU A 184 2.17 -15.06 12.22
N ASP A 185 2.66 -16.28 12.09
CA ASP A 185 2.17 -17.24 11.09
C ASP A 185 0.70 -17.60 11.34
N GLU A 186 0.33 -17.89 12.59
CA GLU A 186 -1.04 -18.15 13.00
C GLU A 186 -1.94 -16.93 12.72
N LYS A 187 -1.49 -15.72 13.08
CA LYS A 187 -2.25 -14.49 12.86
C LYS A 187 -2.42 -14.16 11.38
N ARG A 188 -1.40 -14.45 10.56
CA ARG A 188 -1.43 -14.28 9.09
C ARG A 188 -2.39 -15.28 8.47
N SER A 189 -2.34 -16.55 8.86
CA SER A 189 -3.31 -17.56 8.40
C SER A 189 -4.73 -17.16 8.76
N GLU A 190 -4.97 -16.71 10.00
CA GLU A 190 -6.28 -16.22 10.43
C GLU A 190 -6.74 -14.99 9.62
N LEU A 191 -5.82 -14.09 9.27
CA LEU A 191 -6.11 -12.93 8.43
C LEU A 191 -6.47 -13.35 7.00
N ILE A 192 -5.74 -14.31 6.40
CA ILE A 192 -6.04 -14.83 5.06
C ILE A 192 -7.47 -15.36 5.02
N ASP A 193 -7.84 -16.21 5.97
CA ASP A 193 -9.19 -16.77 6.06
C ASP A 193 -10.26 -15.68 6.21
N GLN A 194 -10.04 -14.70 7.10
CA GLN A 194 -10.97 -13.58 7.31
C GLN A 194 -11.17 -12.73 6.05
N VAL A 195 -10.08 -12.39 5.37
CA VAL A 195 -10.12 -11.58 4.15
C VAL A 195 -10.81 -12.37 3.05
N PHE A 196 -10.48 -13.64 2.88
CA PHE A 196 -11.07 -14.50 1.85
C PHE A 196 -12.58 -14.67 2.06
N ASP A 197 -13.02 -15.05 3.27
CA ASP A 197 -14.43 -15.23 3.57
C ASP A 197 -15.23 -13.94 3.42
N TYR A 198 -14.68 -12.81 3.89
CA TYR A 198 -15.36 -11.53 3.74
C TYR A 198 -15.40 -11.05 2.28
N SER A 199 -14.33 -11.27 1.51
CA SER A 199 -14.31 -10.99 0.07
C SER A 199 -15.38 -11.77 -0.66
N ARG A 200 -15.52 -13.07 -0.35
CA ARG A 200 -16.55 -13.92 -0.95
C ARG A 200 -17.96 -13.48 -0.59
N TYR A 201 -18.19 -13.16 0.68
CA TYR A 201 -19.47 -12.61 1.15
C TYR A 201 -19.82 -11.30 0.41
N LEU A 202 -18.89 -10.35 0.38
CA LEU A 202 -19.11 -9.04 -0.22
C LEU A 202 -19.33 -9.16 -1.73
N TYR A 203 -18.52 -9.96 -2.41
CA TYR A 203 -18.64 -10.22 -3.84
C TYR A 203 -20.02 -10.77 -4.21
N TYR A 204 -20.49 -11.80 -3.48
CA TYR A 204 -21.82 -12.36 -3.68
C TYR A 204 -22.91 -11.32 -3.42
N HIS A 205 -22.77 -10.51 -2.38
CA HIS A 205 -23.76 -9.49 -2.05
C HIS A 205 -23.87 -8.40 -3.12
N ILE A 206 -22.76 -8.06 -3.77
CA ILE A 206 -22.70 -7.01 -4.80
C ILE A 206 -23.14 -7.54 -6.17
N HIS A 207 -22.68 -8.73 -6.56
CA HIS A 207 -22.84 -9.26 -7.92
C HIS A 207 -23.91 -10.35 -8.04
N GLU A 208 -24.39 -10.90 -6.92
CA GLU A 208 -25.28 -12.08 -6.85
C GLU A 208 -24.67 -13.31 -7.52
N GLN A 209 -23.35 -13.50 -7.34
CA GLN A 209 -22.54 -14.51 -8.03
C GLN A 209 -21.46 -15.06 -7.11
N ASP A 210 -21.00 -16.27 -7.42
CA ASP A 210 -19.88 -16.88 -6.70
C ASP A 210 -18.61 -16.05 -6.89
N TYR A 211 -17.80 -16.00 -5.82
CA TYR A 211 -16.55 -15.26 -5.80
C TYR A 211 -15.61 -15.73 -6.92
N MET A 212 -15.15 -14.77 -7.72
CA MET A 212 -14.22 -15.00 -8.80
C MET A 212 -12.81 -14.58 -8.38
N GLY A 213 -12.01 -15.55 -7.94
CA GLY A 213 -10.59 -15.30 -7.68
C GLY A 213 -9.85 -14.87 -8.95
N ILE A 214 -8.82 -14.04 -8.79
CA ILE A 214 -7.95 -13.62 -9.90
C ILE A 214 -7.00 -14.77 -10.29
N SER A 215 -6.86 -15.78 -9.43
CA SER A 215 -5.93 -16.91 -9.61
C SER A 215 -6.23 -17.81 -10.82
N GLY A 216 -7.46 -17.82 -11.34
CA GLY A 216 -7.77 -18.48 -12.60
C GLY A 216 -7.11 -17.80 -13.81
N ALA A 217 -6.92 -16.47 -13.74
CA ALA A 217 -6.21 -15.69 -14.75
C ALA A 217 -4.68 -15.76 -14.58
N ASP A 218 -4.16 -16.20 -13.42
CA ASP A 218 -2.73 -16.24 -13.14
C ASP A 218 -1.93 -17.15 -14.08
N VAL A 219 -2.56 -18.22 -14.59
CA VAL A 219 -1.92 -19.16 -15.53
C VAL A 219 -1.81 -18.54 -16.92
N GLU A 220 -2.83 -17.80 -17.36
CA GLU A 220 -2.86 -17.14 -18.66
C GLU A 220 -2.01 -15.86 -18.68
N LEU A 221 -1.97 -15.14 -17.54
CA LEU A 221 -1.26 -13.88 -17.37
C LEU A 221 0.17 -14.06 -16.80
N GLN A 222 0.57 -15.30 -16.48
CA GLN A 222 1.93 -15.66 -16.03
C GLN A 222 2.37 -14.93 -14.75
N THR A 223 1.43 -14.66 -13.85
CA THR A 223 1.63 -13.82 -12.65
C THR A 223 2.16 -14.60 -11.45
N ARG A 224 1.91 -15.93 -11.38
CA ARG A 224 2.25 -16.77 -10.22
C ARG A 224 1.77 -16.15 -8.89
N GLY A 225 0.57 -15.54 -8.88
CA GLY A 225 0.02 -14.78 -7.77
C GLY A 225 0.23 -13.26 -7.90
N HIS A 226 -0.35 -12.50 -6.97
CA HIS A 226 -0.23 -11.04 -6.91
C HIS A 226 -0.70 -10.30 -8.17
N ALA A 227 -1.68 -10.85 -8.90
CA ALA A 227 -2.18 -10.27 -10.14
C ALA A 227 -2.74 -8.86 -9.98
N ALA A 228 -3.31 -8.53 -8.81
CA ALA A 228 -3.77 -7.18 -8.50
C ALA A 228 -2.62 -6.16 -8.41
N ILE A 229 -1.36 -6.57 -8.33
CA ILE A 229 -0.20 -5.67 -8.33
C ILE A 229 0.20 -5.26 -9.75
N TRP A 230 0.17 -6.16 -10.73
CA TRP A 230 0.81 -5.96 -12.03
C TRP A 230 0.04 -5.03 -12.97
N ASP A 231 0.75 -4.14 -13.68
CA ASP A 231 0.12 -3.17 -14.60
C ASP A 231 -0.69 -3.86 -15.70
N HIS A 232 -0.14 -4.92 -16.29
CA HIS A 232 -0.77 -5.64 -17.40
C HIS A 232 -2.01 -6.42 -17.00
N CYS A 233 -2.19 -6.69 -15.70
CA CYS A 233 -3.36 -7.38 -15.15
C CYS A 233 -4.48 -6.42 -14.73
N GLN A 234 -4.20 -5.12 -14.58
CA GLN A 234 -5.19 -4.15 -14.09
C GLN A 234 -6.50 -4.11 -14.90
N PRO A 235 -6.49 -4.22 -16.26
CA PRO A 235 -7.74 -4.23 -17.02
C PRO A 235 -8.63 -5.43 -16.69
N ASP A 236 -8.06 -6.61 -16.54
CA ASP A 236 -8.82 -7.83 -16.23
C ASP A 236 -9.22 -7.85 -14.75
N PHE A 237 -8.34 -7.39 -13.86
CA PHE A 237 -8.67 -7.19 -12.45
C PHE A 237 -9.87 -6.26 -12.27
N LYS A 238 -9.90 -5.12 -12.97
CA LYS A 238 -11.02 -4.19 -12.96
C LYS A 238 -12.31 -4.86 -13.45
N ARG A 239 -12.25 -5.62 -14.54
CA ARG A 239 -13.41 -6.35 -15.08
C ARG A 239 -13.95 -7.39 -14.10
N ILE A 240 -13.08 -8.11 -13.39
CA ILE A 240 -13.48 -9.08 -12.37
C ILE A 240 -14.17 -8.37 -11.21
N VAL A 241 -13.55 -7.32 -10.65
CA VAL A 241 -14.10 -6.56 -9.51
C VAL A 241 -15.41 -5.85 -9.87
N CYS A 242 -15.57 -5.39 -11.11
CA CYS A 242 -16.78 -4.73 -11.58
C CYS A 242 -17.80 -5.69 -12.22
N TRP A 243 -17.48 -6.99 -12.32
CA TRP A 243 -18.28 -8.01 -13.00
C TRP A 243 -18.59 -7.75 -14.49
N GLU A 244 -17.73 -7.03 -15.18
CA GLU A 244 -17.86 -6.75 -16.62
C GLU A 244 -17.59 -7.98 -17.51
N TRP A 245 -16.97 -9.03 -16.95
CA TRP A 245 -16.56 -10.20 -17.70
C TRP A 245 -17.71 -11.17 -18.03
N CYS A 246 -18.80 -11.12 -17.27
CA CYS A 246 -19.82 -12.16 -17.29
C CYS A 246 -21.16 -11.71 -17.89
N ASP A 247 -21.47 -10.41 -17.87
CA ASP A 247 -22.75 -9.91 -18.37
C ASP A 247 -22.65 -8.43 -18.80
N PRO A 248 -22.35 -8.14 -20.08
CA PRO A 248 -22.26 -6.76 -20.57
C PRO A 248 -23.61 -6.03 -20.59
N ASP A 249 -24.72 -6.76 -20.42
CA ASP A 249 -26.08 -6.20 -20.40
C ASP A 249 -26.55 -5.84 -18.98
N LYS A 250 -25.88 -6.35 -17.93
CA LYS A 250 -26.13 -5.93 -16.55
C LYS A 250 -25.63 -4.51 -16.33
N LYS A 251 -26.49 -3.70 -15.71
CA LYS A 251 -26.12 -2.35 -15.30
C LYS A 251 -24.88 -2.44 -14.41
N PRO A 252 -23.78 -1.75 -14.76
CA PRO A 252 -22.57 -1.81 -13.95
C PRO A 252 -22.92 -1.40 -12.53
N VAL A 253 -22.43 -2.17 -11.55
CA VAL A 253 -22.36 -1.73 -10.15
C VAL A 253 -21.79 -0.31 -10.17
N ARG A 254 -22.28 0.58 -9.29
CA ARG A 254 -21.68 1.92 -9.22
C ARG A 254 -20.19 1.71 -8.93
N GLU A 255 -19.35 2.02 -9.92
CA GLU A 255 -17.93 1.69 -9.89
C GLU A 255 -17.29 2.13 -8.58
N GLU A 256 -17.69 3.31 -8.08
CA GLU A 256 -17.28 3.92 -6.81
C GLU A 256 -17.51 3.04 -5.56
N GLU A 257 -18.43 2.07 -5.60
CA GLU A 257 -18.75 1.16 -4.49
C GLU A 257 -17.77 -0.02 -4.38
N VAL A 258 -17.08 -0.37 -5.47
CA VAL A 258 -16.15 -1.53 -5.54
C VAL A 258 -14.74 -1.14 -5.96
N TRP A 259 -14.60 -0.02 -6.65
CA TRP A 259 -13.41 0.46 -7.32
C TRP A 259 -13.25 1.97 -7.09
N GLU A 260 -12.24 2.35 -6.32
CA GLU A 260 -11.88 3.76 -6.22
C GLU A 260 -11.07 4.18 -7.44
N ASN A 261 -11.52 5.24 -8.12
CA ASN A 261 -10.71 5.98 -9.11
C ASN A 261 -9.66 6.87 -8.42
N THR A 262 -9.11 6.41 -7.28
CA THR A 262 -7.88 7.02 -6.77
C THR A 262 -6.81 6.75 -7.81
N THR A 263 -6.05 7.80 -8.12
CA THR A 263 -4.91 7.74 -9.01
C THR A 263 -3.84 6.85 -8.39
N ASP A 264 -3.99 5.53 -8.54
CA ASP A 264 -2.89 4.57 -8.47
C ASP A 264 -1.86 4.86 -9.61
N GLU A 265 -2.11 5.89 -10.43
CA GLU A 265 -1.41 6.33 -11.65
C GLU A 265 -0.81 7.76 -11.60
N GLU A 266 -0.80 8.48 -10.47
CA GLU A 266 -0.09 9.78 -10.33
C GLU A 266 1.21 9.69 -9.47
#